data_AF-A0A355UD16-F1
#
_entry.id   AF-A0A355UD16-F1
#
_cell.length_a   1.000
_cell.length_b   1.000
_cell.length_c   1.000
_cell.angle_alpha   90.00
_cell.angle_beta   90.00
_cell.angle_gamma   90.00
#
_symmetry.space_group_name_H-M   'P 1'
#
loop_
_entity.id
_entity.type
_entity.pdbx_description
1 polymer ?
#
loop_
_entity_poly.entity_id
_entity_poly.type
_entity_poly.pdbx_seq_one_letter_code
_entity_poly.pdbx_strand_id
1 'polypeptide(L)'
;MTKKKMEKLDLSNFFLNSQEDSGFKLLSDEEVVEPKTPHLDINAQKLLVRKEKKGRGGKTVTVVEGYQGNPQTLEALCKKVKQQCGVGGSVEHKTFIIQGDKCDQVVKILIKEGYNARKTTM
;
A
#
# COMPACT_ATOMS: atom_id res chain seq x y z
N MET A 1 54.89 -0.12 -13.73
CA MET A 1 54.79 1.35 -13.67
C MET A 1 53.64 1.74 -14.61
N THR A 2 52.60 2.52 -14.33
CA THR A 2 52.06 3.19 -13.15
C THR A 2 50.62 3.62 -13.54
N LYS A 3 49.79 3.92 -12.54
CA LYS A 3 48.34 4.18 -12.56
C LYS A 3 47.90 5.43 -13.35
N LYS A 4 46.56 5.60 -13.47
CA LYS A 4 45.72 6.82 -13.70
C LYS A 4 45.16 6.95 -15.13
N LYS A 5 43.93 7.40 -15.38
CA LYS A 5 42.76 7.84 -14.60
C LYS A 5 41.67 8.08 -15.66
N MET A 6 40.48 7.51 -15.53
CA MET A 6 39.37 7.83 -16.44
C MET A 6 38.83 9.20 -16.05
N GLU A 7 38.80 10.10 -17.02
CA GLU A 7 38.32 11.47 -16.90
C GLU A 7 36.83 11.50 -17.26
N LYS A 8 36.04 12.19 -16.44
CA LYS A 8 34.60 12.40 -16.62
C LYS A 8 34.38 13.29 -17.84
N LEU A 9 33.41 12.96 -18.68
CA LEU A 9 32.90 13.88 -19.69
C LEU A 9 31.55 14.39 -19.22
N ASP A 10 31.56 15.67 -18.82
CA ASP A 10 30.43 16.46 -18.36
C ASP A 10 29.37 16.61 -19.45
N LEU A 11 28.12 16.34 -19.07
CA LEU A 11 26.91 16.46 -19.91
C LEU A 11 26.43 17.92 -20.05
N SER A 12 27.31 18.91 -19.87
CA SER A 12 26.96 20.34 -19.84
C SER A 12 26.64 20.96 -21.22
N ASN A 13 26.50 20.16 -22.28
CA ASN A 13 26.31 20.65 -23.65
C ASN A 13 24.93 20.37 -24.27
N PHE A 14 23.92 19.98 -23.49
CA PHE A 14 22.55 19.86 -24.02
C PHE A 14 21.65 21.06 -23.68
N PHE A 15 22.20 22.08 -23.02
CA PHE A 15 21.42 23.19 -22.45
C PHE A 15 21.84 24.55 -23.02
N LEU A 16 21.79 24.73 -24.34
CA LEU A 16 21.77 26.06 -24.95
C LEU A 16 21.47 25.93 -26.46
N ASN A 17 20.19 26.02 -26.82
CA ASN A 17 19.75 26.86 -27.94
C ASN A 17 18.22 27.01 -27.92
N SER A 18 17.80 28.27 -28.04
CA SER A 18 16.46 28.81 -28.28
C SER A 18 15.46 28.94 -27.11
N GLN A 19 15.55 30.12 -26.48
CA GLN A 19 14.40 30.99 -26.13
C GLN A 19 13.59 31.28 -27.42
N GLU A 20 12.26 31.46 -27.51
CA GLU A 20 11.16 31.96 -26.67
C GLU A 20 9.91 31.12 -27.04
N ASP A 21 8.95 30.81 -26.18
CA ASP A 21 7.91 31.74 -25.75
C ASP A 21 7.07 31.16 -24.59
N SER A 22 6.77 32.04 -23.63
CA SER A 22 5.55 32.07 -22.81
C SER A 22 5.05 30.79 -22.13
N GLY A 23 5.32 30.71 -20.82
CA GLY A 23 4.36 30.14 -19.87
C GLY A 23 4.67 28.74 -19.37
N PHE A 24 5.79 28.54 -18.67
CA PHE A 24 5.88 27.43 -17.72
C PHE A 24 5.03 27.77 -16.50
N LYS A 25 3.71 27.61 -16.66
CA LYS A 25 2.79 27.61 -15.54
C LYS A 25 3.01 26.29 -14.83
N LEU A 26 3.63 26.38 -13.67
CA LEU A 26 3.73 25.31 -12.69
C LEU A 26 2.30 25.02 -12.21
N LEU A 27 1.54 24.25 -12.98
CA LEU A 27 0.35 23.59 -12.50
C LEU A 27 0.82 22.31 -11.82
N SER A 28 0.83 22.39 -10.49
CA SER A 28 0.44 21.28 -9.63
C SER A 28 -0.82 20.59 -10.17
N ASP A 29 -0.94 19.30 -9.87
CA ASP A 29 -2.04 18.40 -10.23
C ASP A 29 -1.94 17.73 -11.61
N GLU A 30 -1.00 16.78 -11.73
CA GLU A 30 -1.36 15.54 -12.43
C GLU A 30 -2.28 14.74 -11.48
N GLU A 31 -3.57 15.09 -11.53
CA GLU A 31 -4.64 14.26 -10.98
C GLU A 31 -4.54 12.89 -11.65
N VAL A 32 -4.03 11.92 -10.90
CA VAL A 32 -4.18 10.50 -11.22
C VAL A 32 -5.67 10.22 -11.24
N VAL A 33 -6.23 10.07 -12.45
CA VAL A 33 -7.64 9.74 -12.68
C VAL A 33 -7.90 8.34 -12.12
N GLU A 34 -8.28 8.24 -10.85
CA GLU A 34 -8.76 6.98 -10.30
C GLU A 34 -10.21 6.74 -10.75
N PRO A 35 -10.53 5.56 -11.30
CA PRO A 35 -11.86 5.25 -11.81
C PRO A 35 -12.87 5.28 -10.66
N LYS A 36 -13.97 6.02 -10.89
CA LYS A 36 -15.18 6.09 -10.05
C LYS A 36 -15.78 4.70 -9.86
N THR A 37 -15.23 3.93 -8.94
CA THR A 37 -15.86 2.75 -8.37
C THR A 37 -16.72 3.21 -7.19
N PRO A 38 -17.84 2.52 -6.87
CA PRO A 38 -18.73 2.91 -5.80
C PRO A 38 -17.98 2.87 -4.47
N HIS A 39 -17.50 4.04 -4.05
CA HIS A 39 -16.76 4.21 -2.81
C HIS A 39 -17.79 4.21 -1.67
N LEU A 40 -18.12 3.02 -1.16
CA LEU A 40 -18.80 2.95 0.13
C LEU A 40 -17.93 3.69 1.14
N ASP A 41 -18.55 4.58 1.92
CA ASP A 41 -17.87 5.28 3.00
C ASP A 41 -17.07 4.30 3.85
N ILE A 42 -15.77 4.58 3.98
CA ILE A 42 -14.79 3.81 4.77
C ILE A 42 -15.33 3.48 6.17
N ASN A 43 -16.11 4.41 6.72
CA ASN A 43 -16.69 4.34 8.07
C ASN A 43 -17.82 3.30 8.20
N ALA A 44 -18.52 2.98 7.12
CA ALA A 44 -19.64 2.04 7.14
C ALA A 44 -19.19 0.56 6.98
N GLN A 45 -17.94 0.33 6.55
CA GLN A 45 -17.46 -1.02 6.28
C GLN A 45 -17.05 -1.75 7.56
N LYS A 46 -17.67 -2.90 7.80
CA LYS A 46 -17.35 -3.78 8.93
C LYS A 46 -16.31 -4.80 8.50
N LEU A 47 -15.06 -4.59 8.93
CA LEU A 47 -13.98 -5.54 8.71
C LEU A 47 -13.93 -6.57 9.84
N LEU A 48 -13.86 -7.85 9.47
CA LEU A 48 -13.77 -8.95 10.41
C LEU A 48 -12.35 -9.49 10.42
N VAL A 49 -11.75 -9.50 11.61
CA VAL A 49 -10.39 -10.03 11.83
C VAL A 49 -10.50 -11.38 12.52
N ARG A 50 -9.91 -12.41 11.90
CA ARG A 50 -9.93 -13.80 12.33
C ARG A 50 -8.52 -14.35 12.43
N LYS A 51 -8.32 -15.31 13.33
CA LYS A 51 -7.10 -16.14 13.35
C LYS A 51 -7.41 -17.47 12.68
N GLU A 52 -6.54 -17.91 11.78
CA GLU A 52 -6.64 -19.20 11.11
C GLU A 52 -5.36 -20.00 11.37
N LYS A 53 -5.52 -21.26 11.79
CA LYS A 53 -4.42 -22.21 12.03
C LYS A 53 -4.58 -23.51 11.25
N LYS A 54 -5.78 -23.78 10.73
CA LYS A 54 -6.12 -25.04 10.03
C LYS A 54 -5.35 -25.11 8.71
N GLY A 55 -4.75 -26.28 8.42
CA GLY A 55 -4.08 -26.54 7.14
C GLY A 55 -2.75 -25.80 6.90
N ARG A 56 -2.21 -25.06 7.88
CA ARG A 56 -1.03 -24.19 7.69
C ARG A 56 0.26 -24.73 8.34
N GLY A 57 0.34 -26.06 8.55
CA GLY A 57 1.52 -26.71 9.14
C GLY A 57 1.86 -26.21 10.55
N GLY A 58 0.87 -25.84 11.35
CA GLY A 58 1.05 -25.32 12.70
C GLY A 58 1.29 -23.81 12.79
N LYS A 59 1.48 -23.12 11.66
CA LYS A 59 1.61 -21.65 11.63
C LYS A 59 0.25 -20.99 11.83
N THR A 60 0.23 -19.91 12.60
CA THR A 60 -0.96 -19.08 12.78
C THR A 60 -0.91 -17.92 11.78
N VAL A 61 -2.03 -17.65 11.13
CA VAL A 61 -2.20 -16.48 10.27
C VAL A 61 -3.41 -15.68 10.73
N THR A 62 -3.37 -14.38 10.47
CA THR A 62 -4.50 -13.47 10.69
C THR A 62 -5.14 -13.19 9.33
N VAL A 63 -6.43 -13.43 9.20
CA VAL A 63 -7.23 -13.17 8.00
C VAL A 63 -8.15 -12.00 8.29
N VAL A 64 -8.17 -11.02 7.38
CA VAL A 64 -9.09 -9.88 7.44
C VAL A 64 -10.05 -9.96 6.26
N GLU A 65 -11.34 -10.00 6.57
CA GLU A 65 -12.42 -10.16 5.60
C GLU A 65 -13.43 -9.01 5.71
N GLY A 66 -14.34 -8.91 4.74
CA GLY A 66 -15.41 -7.91 4.74
C GLY A 66 -15.07 -6.59 4.07
N TYR A 67 -13.94 -6.52 3.35
CA TYR A 67 -13.59 -5.33 2.58
C TYR A 67 -14.48 -5.22 1.33
N GLN A 68 -15.10 -4.06 1.14
CA GLN A 68 -16.01 -3.80 0.03
C GLN A 68 -15.55 -2.55 -0.72
N GLY A 69 -14.69 -2.73 -1.71
CA GLY A 69 -14.19 -1.60 -2.48
C GLY A 69 -13.25 -2.03 -3.58
N ASN A 70 -12.43 -1.08 -4.02
CA ASN A 70 -11.43 -1.31 -5.05
C ASN A 70 -10.30 -2.21 -4.51
N PRO A 71 -9.89 -3.28 -5.23
CA PRO A 71 -8.74 -4.11 -4.86
C PRO A 71 -7.43 -3.33 -4.69
N GLN A 72 -7.24 -2.24 -5.43
CA GLN A 72 -6.02 -1.42 -5.33
C GLN A 72 -5.87 -0.78 -3.93
N THR A 73 -6.97 -0.26 -3.38
CA THR A 73 -7.01 0.29 -2.02
C THR A 73 -6.82 -0.81 -0.97
N LEU A 74 -7.32 -2.03 -1.22
CA LEU A 74 -7.07 -3.19 -0.37
C LEU A 74 -5.58 -3.57 -0.33
N GLU A 75 -4.91 -3.54 -1.48
CA GLU A 75 -3.47 -3.77 -1.55
C GLU A 75 -2.67 -2.69 -0.82
N ALA A 76 -3.09 -1.42 -0.94
CA ALA A 76 -2.48 -0.32 -0.19
C ALA A 76 -2.64 -0.50 1.33
N LEU A 77 -3.83 -0.85 1.80
CA LEU A 77 -4.09 -1.22 3.20
C LEU A 77 -3.20 -2.38 3.64
N CYS A 78 -3.15 -3.44 2.85
CA CYS A 78 -2.34 -4.62 3.14
C CYS A 78 -0.84 -4.25 3.24
N LYS A 79 -0.32 -3.39 2.35
CA LYS A 79 1.06 -2.86 2.44
C LYS A 79 1.29 -2.08 3.73
N LYS A 80 0.38 -1.18 4.12
CA LYS A 80 0.47 -0.42 5.37
C LYS A 80 0.51 -1.35 6.58
N VAL A 81 -0.41 -2.32 6.65
CA VAL A 81 -0.46 -3.26 7.79
C VAL A 81 0.80 -4.14 7.84
N LYS A 82 1.33 -4.61 6.70
CA LYS A 82 2.61 -5.33 6.64
C LYS A 82 3.78 -4.50 7.16
N GLN A 83 3.87 -3.22 6.76
CA GLN A 83 4.92 -2.31 7.22
C GLN A 83 4.86 -2.08 8.74
N GLN A 84 3.66 -1.88 9.28
CA GLN A 84 3.46 -1.65 10.72
C GLN A 84 3.71 -2.91 11.56
N CYS A 85 3.30 -4.08 11.06
CA CYS A 85 3.44 -5.33 11.78
C CYS A 85 4.78 -6.05 11.51
N GLY A 86 5.56 -5.61 10.53
CA GLY A 86 6.86 -6.21 10.17
C GLY A 86 6.76 -7.66 9.68
N VAL A 87 5.65 -8.01 9.05
CA VAL A 87 5.30 -9.39 8.70
C VAL A 87 4.94 -9.52 7.23
N GLY A 88 5.16 -10.73 6.69
CA GLY A 88 4.67 -11.09 5.37
C GLY A 88 3.14 -11.21 5.34
N GLY A 89 2.58 -11.05 4.14
CA GLY A 89 1.16 -11.25 3.90
C GLY A 89 0.84 -11.19 2.42
N SER A 90 -0.39 -11.55 2.07
CA SER A 90 -0.91 -11.56 0.70
C SER A 90 -2.35 -11.05 0.69
N VAL A 91 -2.79 -10.52 -0.45
CA VAL A 91 -4.20 -10.20 -0.68
C VAL A 91 -4.79 -11.36 -1.48
N GLU A 92 -5.92 -11.89 -1.03
CA GLU A 92 -6.67 -12.93 -1.73
C GLU A 92 -8.10 -12.43 -1.95
N HIS A 93 -8.48 -12.21 -3.21
CA HIS A 93 -9.81 -11.72 -3.60
C HIS A 93 -10.17 -10.36 -2.96
N LYS A 94 -10.91 -10.37 -1.85
CA LYS A 94 -11.34 -9.19 -1.08
C LYS A 94 -10.96 -9.31 0.39
N THR A 95 -10.01 -10.18 0.68
CA THR A 95 -9.47 -10.42 2.01
C THR A 95 -7.97 -10.26 1.94
N PHE A 96 -7.34 -9.97 3.06
CA PHE A 96 -5.90 -10.03 3.15
C PHE A 96 -5.47 -10.87 4.33
N ILE A 97 -4.37 -11.57 4.13
CA ILE A 97 -3.85 -12.57 5.05
C ILE A 97 -2.48 -12.12 5.48
N ILE A 98 -2.25 -12.18 6.78
CA ILE A 98 -1.01 -11.76 7.42
C ILE A 98 -0.47 -12.90 8.25
N GLN A 99 0.84 -13.09 8.21
CA GLN A 99 1.51 -14.11 9.00
C GLN A 99 1.57 -13.72 10.48
N GLY A 100 1.31 -14.68 11.37
CA GLY A 100 1.32 -14.50 12.82
C GLY A 100 -0.06 -14.22 13.43
N ASP A 101 -0.10 -14.27 14.75
CA ASP A 101 -1.26 -13.85 15.55
C ASP A 101 -1.10 -12.36 15.89
N LYS A 102 -1.55 -11.51 14.97
CA LYS A 102 -1.47 -10.05 15.09
C LYS A 102 -2.85 -9.41 15.08
N CYS A 103 -3.89 -10.17 15.43
CA CYS A 103 -5.28 -9.72 15.38
C CYS A 103 -5.48 -8.35 16.05
N ASP A 104 -4.93 -8.17 17.25
CA ASP A 104 -5.15 -6.96 18.04
C ASP A 104 -4.38 -5.75 17.47
N GLN A 105 -3.22 -5.97 16.85
CA GLN A 105 -2.47 -4.90 16.17
C GLN A 105 -3.18 -4.49 14.87
N VAL A 106 -3.64 -5.46 14.09
CA VAL A 106 -4.36 -5.23 12.84
C VAL A 106 -5.65 -4.46 13.10
N VAL A 107 -6.43 -4.83 14.11
CA VAL A 107 -7.65 -4.10 14.50
C VAL A 107 -7.33 -2.63 14.85
N LYS A 108 -6.27 -2.37 15.63
CA LYS A 108 -5.86 -1.01 15.99
C LYS A 108 -5.50 -0.17 14.76
N ILE A 109 -4.76 -0.75 13.82
CA ILE A 109 -4.35 -0.06 12.58
C ILE A 109 -5.57 0.26 11.73
N LEU A 110 -6.49 -0.70 11.57
CA LEU A 110 -7.71 -0.51 10.80
C LEU A 110 -8.63 0.57 11.40
N ILE A 111 -8.75 0.60 12.74
CA ILE A 111 -9.50 1.65 13.44
C ILE A 111 -8.83 3.03 13.24
N LYS A 112 -7.50 3.09 13.30
CA LYS A 112 -6.74 4.33 13.06
C LYS A 112 -6.93 4.87 11.63
N GLU A 113 -7.09 3.97 10.65
CA GLU A 113 -7.39 4.30 9.26
C GLU A 113 -8.88 4.63 9.02
N GLY A 114 -9.73 4.54 10.05
CA GLY A 114 -11.15 4.91 9.98
C GLY A 114 -12.11 3.75 9.65
N TYR A 115 -11.63 2.50 9.61
CA TYR A 115 -12.46 1.32 9.37
C TYR A 115 -13.02 0.75 10.67
N ASN A 116 -14.26 0.24 10.61
CA ASN A 116 -14.87 -0.46 11.74
C ASN A 116 -14.40 -1.93 11.77
N ALA A 117 -13.22 -2.17 12.34
CA ALA A 117 -12.67 -3.51 12.48
C ALA A 117 -13.09 -4.18 13.80
N ARG A 118 -13.59 -5.42 13.73
CA ARG A 118 -13.89 -6.24 14.90
C ARG A 118 -13.19 -7.59 14.82
N LYS A 119 -12.65 -8.03 15.95
CA LYS A 119 -12.18 -9.40 16.13
C LYS A 119 -13.39 -10.30 16.24
N THR A 120 -13.48 -11.32 15.40
CA THR A 120 -14.51 -12.35 15.52
C THR A 120 -13.86 -13.64 15.99
N THR A 121 -14.37 -14.14 17.10
CA THR A 121 -14.01 -15.45 17.62
C THR A 121 -14.96 -16.46 16.96
N MET A 122 -14.40 -17.49 16.34
CA MET A 122 -15.10 -18.75 16.10
C MET A 122 -14.38 -19.84 16.88
#